data_AF-A0A9W4N2N0-F1
#
_entry.id   AF-A0A9W4N2N0-F1
#
_cell.length_a   1.000
_cell.length_b   1.000
_cell.length_c   1.000
_cell.angle_alpha   90.00
_cell.angle_beta   90.00
_cell.angle_gamma   90.00
#
_symmetry.space_group_name_H-M   'P 1'
#
loop_
_entity.id
_entity.type
_entity.pdbx_description
1 polymer ?
#
loop_
_entity_poly.entity_id
_entity_poly.type
_entity_poly.pdbx_seq_one_letter_code
_entity_poly.pdbx_strand_id
1 'polypeptide(L)'
;MDSLQRSPSPESSNKRINDDASDNPKPKKHRRSRHDPEPDWSALMREKVSKSSSRVGQACDRCKLKKMKCTPDFYGCGCCLALNLPCKVTDRVTGETFVRGAAGRMCQEIDRLRQENVNQKQQIVNWQQKCVELQQSLDSVRGRLATPYSDDFGIYEVGAYF
;
A
#
# COMPACT_ATOMS: atom_id res chain seq x y z
N MET A 1 -26.56 39.78 -67.94
CA MET A 1 -27.15 38.57 -68.53
C MET A 1 -26.01 37.60 -68.79
N ASP A 2 -26.25 36.34 -68.47
CA ASP A 2 -25.47 35.16 -68.85
C ASP A 2 -24.06 34.98 -68.23
N SER A 3 -23.70 33.84 -67.63
CA SER A 3 -24.40 32.58 -67.38
C SER A 3 -23.77 31.92 -66.13
N LEU A 4 -24.59 31.26 -65.30
CA LEU A 4 -24.09 30.31 -64.30
C LEU A 4 -23.48 29.11 -65.01
N GLN A 5 -22.22 28.75 -64.68
CA GLN A 5 -21.68 27.43 -64.96
C GLN A 5 -21.42 26.70 -63.64
N ARG A 6 -22.26 25.70 -63.40
CA ARG A 6 -22.20 24.72 -62.32
C ARG A 6 -21.34 23.56 -62.81
N SER A 7 -20.19 23.32 -62.17
CA SER A 7 -19.34 22.17 -62.47
C SER A 7 -19.69 20.95 -61.60
N PRO A 8 -19.49 19.70 -62.09
CA PRO A 8 -20.03 18.48 -61.47
C PRO A 8 -19.12 17.91 -60.37
N SER A 9 -19.75 17.36 -59.33
CA SER A 9 -19.12 16.57 -58.25
C SER A 9 -18.42 15.32 -58.80
N PRO A 10 -17.22 14.95 -58.30
CA PRO A 10 -16.68 13.62 -58.52
C PRO A 10 -17.15 12.67 -57.41
N GLU A 11 -17.72 11.54 -57.82
CA GLU A 11 -18.19 10.46 -56.98
C GLU A 11 -17.07 9.77 -56.19
N SER A 12 -17.41 9.48 -54.93
CA SER A 12 -17.08 8.28 -54.15
C SER A 12 -15.85 7.45 -54.57
N SER A 13 -14.81 7.52 -53.75
CA SER A 13 -13.81 6.45 -53.61
C SER A 13 -13.52 6.25 -52.13
N ASN A 14 -14.49 5.66 -51.43
CA ASN A 14 -14.36 5.30 -50.04
C ASN A 14 -13.37 4.12 -49.91
N LYS A 15 -12.07 4.41 -49.85
CA LYS A 15 -11.03 3.41 -49.58
C LYS A 15 -11.18 2.93 -48.14
N ARG A 16 -11.89 1.82 -47.97
CA ARG A 16 -11.91 1.05 -46.74
C ARG A 16 -10.49 0.58 -46.45
N ILE A 17 -9.90 1.11 -45.40
CA ILE A 17 -8.71 0.53 -44.79
C ILE A 17 -9.14 -0.83 -44.24
N ASN A 18 -8.59 -1.89 -44.78
CA ASN A 18 -8.78 -3.23 -44.25
C ASN A 18 -7.97 -3.33 -42.95
N ASP A 19 -8.68 -3.34 -41.82
CA ASP A 19 -8.12 -3.78 -40.55
C ASP A 19 -7.87 -5.29 -40.66
N ASP A 20 -6.59 -5.65 -40.80
CA ASP A 20 -6.13 -7.03 -40.76
C ASP A 20 -6.47 -7.63 -39.39
N ALA A 21 -7.54 -8.43 -39.39
CA ALA A 21 -7.98 -9.17 -38.23
C ALA A 21 -7.00 -10.32 -37.99
N SER A 22 -6.06 -10.13 -37.06
CA SER A 22 -5.35 -11.22 -36.40
C SER A 22 -6.37 -12.12 -35.70
N ASP A 23 -6.86 -13.13 -36.42
CA ASP A 23 -7.80 -14.16 -35.96
C ASP A 23 -7.09 -15.14 -35.02
N ASN A 24 -6.90 -14.72 -33.77
CA ASN A 24 -6.62 -15.65 -32.69
C ASN A 24 -7.95 -15.96 -31.98
N PRO A 25 -8.45 -17.22 -31.99
CA PRO A 25 -9.71 -17.55 -31.35
C PRO A 25 -9.61 -17.24 -29.85
N LYS A 26 -10.35 -16.21 -29.41
CA LYS A 26 -10.47 -15.86 -28.00
C LYS A 26 -10.93 -17.11 -27.24
N PRO A 27 -10.18 -17.58 -26.22
CA PRO A 27 -10.54 -18.80 -25.51
C PRO A 27 -11.96 -18.68 -24.95
N LYS A 28 -12.80 -19.68 -25.24
CA LYS A 28 -14.17 -19.75 -24.74
C LYS A 28 -14.12 -19.72 -23.22
N LYS A 29 -14.60 -18.64 -22.61
CA LYS A 29 -14.67 -18.51 -21.15
C LYS A 29 -15.66 -19.54 -20.63
N HIS A 30 -15.15 -20.63 -20.04
CA HIS A 30 -15.97 -21.60 -19.34
C HIS A 30 -16.75 -20.87 -18.23
N ARG A 31 -18.07 -21.10 -18.14
CA ARG A 31 -18.86 -20.55 -17.02
C ARG A 31 -18.35 -21.22 -15.74
N ARG A 32 -17.98 -20.44 -14.74
CA ARG A 32 -17.54 -20.97 -13.44
C ARG A 32 -18.62 -21.89 -12.87
N SER A 33 -18.20 -23.01 -12.29
CA SER A 33 -19.11 -23.89 -11.56
C SER A 33 -19.62 -23.18 -10.32
N ARG A 34 -20.80 -23.58 -9.82
CA ARG A 34 -21.38 -23.03 -8.57
C ARG A 34 -20.48 -23.26 -7.35
N HIS A 35 -19.59 -24.26 -7.41
CA HIS A 35 -18.70 -24.67 -6.31
C HIS A 35 -17.24 -24.26 -6.51
N ASP A 36 -16.91 -23.50 -7.55
CA ASP A 36 -15.57 -22.94 -7.68
C ASP A 36 -15.32 -21.85 -6.63
N PRO A 37 -14.13 -21.78 -6.02
CA PRO A 37 -13.78 -20.69 -5.12
C PRO A 37 -13.85 -19.34 -5.84
N GLU A 38 -14.25 -18.30 -5.09
CA GLU A 38 -14.37 -16.97 -5.66
C GLU A 38 -12.98 -16.45 -6.06
N PRO A 39 -12.78 -16.03 -7.33
CA PRO A 39 -11.49 -15.49 -7.77
C PRO A 39 -11.26 -14.12 -7.15
N ASP A 40 -9.98 -13.72 -7.07
CA ASP A 40 -9.63 -12.35 -6.70
C ASP A 40 -10.06 -11.38 -7.82
N TRP A 41 -11.27 -10.83 -7.66
CA TRP A 41 -11.84 -9.80 -8.53
C TRP A 41 -10.94 -8.57 -8.64
N SER A 42 -10.21 -8.24 -7.57
CA SER A 42 -9.33 -7.09 -7.54
C SER A 42 -8.08 -7.33 -8.40
N ALA A 43 -7.50 -8.54 -8.36
CA ALA A 43 -6.39 -8.90 -9.25
C ALA A 43 -6.79 -8.82 -10.73
N LEU A 44 -7.95 -9.37 -11.08
CA LEU A 44 -8.46 -9.33 -12.45
C LEU A 44 -8.71 -7.88 -12.91
N MET A 45 -9.21 -7.02 -12.02
CA MET A 45 -9.39 -5.60 -12.32
C MET A 45 -8.05 -4.86 -12.46
N ARG A 46 -7.06 -5.14 -11.61
CA ARG A 46 -5.70 -4.59 -11.75
C ARG A 46 -5.10 -4.94 -13.11
N GLU A 47 -5.24 -6.18 -13.56
CA GLU A 47 -4.76 -6.63 -14.87
C GLU A 47 -5.50 -5.96 -16.04
N LYS A 48 -6.80 -5.74 -15.90
CA LYS A 48 -7.59 -5.04 -16.92
C LYS A 48 -7.22 -3.56 -17.01
N VAL A 49 -6.99 -2.91 -15.88
CA VAL A 49 -6.63 -1.49 -15.79
C VAL A 49 -5.22 -1.23 -16.32
N SER A 50 -4.26 -2.12 -16.04
CA SER A 50 -2.88 -1.98 -16.55
C SER A 50 -2.82 -2.02 -18.09
N LYS A 51 -3.68 -2.81 -18.73
CA LYS A 51 -3.80 -2.88 -20.19
C LYS A 51 -4.44 -1.63 -20.82
N SER A 52 -5.15 -0.79 -20.06
CA SER A 52 -5.81 0.44 -20.55
C SER A 52 -5.07 1.74 -20.13
N SER A 53 -3.73 1.72 -20.13
CA SER A 53 -2.88 2.74 -19.48
C SER A 53 -3.09 4.19 -19.93
N SER A 54 -3.75 4.43 -21.07
CA SER A 54 -3.96 5.79 -21.59
C SER A 54 -5.12 6.56 -20.94
N ARG A 55 -6.09 5.91 -20.29
CA ARG A 55 -7.28 6.60 -19.76
C ARG A 55 -7.34 6.49 -18.24
N VAL A 56 -7.38 7.65 -17.56
CA VAL A 56 -7.66 7.70 -16.13
C VAL A 56 -9.15 7.48 -15.90
N GLY A 57 -9.51 6.56 -15.01
CA GLY A 57 -10.92 6.26 -14.70
C GLY A 57 -11.66 7.44 -14.07
N GLN A 58 -10.94 8.32 -13.35
CA GLN A 58 -11.50 9.52 -12.74
C GLN A 58 -10.59 10.74 -13.02
N ALA A 59 -11.14 11.74 -13.73
CA ALA A 59 -10.50 13.04 -13.90
C ALA A 59 -10.64 13.89 -12.63
N CYS A 60 -9.65 14.76 -12.36
CA CYS A 60 -9.73 15.72 -11.26
C CYS A 60 -10.77 16.83 -11.54
N ASP A 61 -11.19 17.53 -10.50
CA ASP A 61 -12.33 18.46 -10.60
C ASP A 61 -12.01 19.67 -11.47
N ARG A 62 -10.78 20.17 -11.41
CA ARG A 62 -10.30 21.27 -12.28
C ARG A 62 -10.36 20.88 -13.76
N CYS A 63 -9.81 19.72 -14.12
CA CYS A 63 -9.82 19.24 -15.51
C CYS A 63 -11.25 18.96 -15.99
N LYS A 64 -12.12 18.46 -15.10
CA LYS A 64 -13.53 18.21 -15.38
C LYS A 64 -14.28 19.50 -15.70
N LEU A 65 -14.12 20.54 -14.88
CA LEU A 65 -14.79 21.84 -15.08
C LEU A 65 -14.25 22.61 -16.29
N LYS A 66 -12.92 22.62 -16.48
CA LYS A 66 -12.26 23.30 -17.61
C LYS A 66 -12.30 22.50 -18.92
N LYS A 67 -12.89 21.29 -18.91
CA LYS A 67 -13.00 20.39 -20.07
C LYS A 67 -11.64 20.16 -20.77
N MET A 68 -10.61 19.91 -19.99
CA MET A 68 -9.24 19.68 -20.45
C MET A 68 -8.74 18.28 -20.09
N LYS A 69 -7.72 17.78 -20.78
CA LYS A 69 -7.15 16.44 -20.56
C LYS A 69 -6.57 16.33 -19.14
N CYS A 70 -6.87 15.22 -18.46
CA CYS A 70 -6.31 14.87 -17.14
C CYS A 70 -5.37 13.67 -17.30
N THR A 71 -4.13 13.80 -16.84
CA THR A 71 -3.13 12.71 -16.84
C THR A 71 -3.20 11.87 -15.55
N PRO A 72 -2.81 10.58 -15.59
CA PRO A 72 -2.91 9.64 -14.47
C PRO A 72 -1.68 9.63 -13.54
N ASP A 73 -1.11 10.78 -13.21
CA ASP A 73 0.09 10.85 -12.37
C ASP A 73 -0.22 10.66 -10.87
N PHE A 74 0.72 10.06 -10.12
CA PHE A 74 0.55 9.66 -8.71
C PHE A 74 0.28 10.85 -7.77
N TYR A 75 1.02 11.95 -7.92
CA TYR A 75 0.93 13.12 -7.03
C TYR A 75 -0.15 14.14 -7.44
N GLY A 76 -0.65 14.06 -8.66
CA GLY A 76 -1.52 15.07 -9.25
C GLY A 76 -1.34 15.09 -10.76
N CYS A 77 -2.37 15.40 -11.55
CA CYS A 77 -2.18 15.44 -13.00
C CYS A 77 -1.17 16.54 -13.39
N GLY A 78 -0.44 16.34 -14.49
CA GLY A 78 0.59 17.24 -14.97
C GLY A 78 0.16 18.70 -15.10
N CYS A 79 -1.10 18.96 -15.48
CA CYS A 79 -1.62 20.33 -15.56
C CYS A 79 -1.79 21.02 -14.22
N CYS A 80 -2.10 20.29 -13.15
CA CYS A 80 -2.20 20.85 -11.80
C CYS A 80 -0.81 20.99 -11.17
N LEU A 81 0.07 20.01 -11.41
CA LEU A 81 1.46 20.06 -10.94
C LEU A 81 2.23 21.23 -11.56
N ALA A 82 2.11 21.45 -12.86
CA ALA A 82 2.77 22.58 -13.55
C ALA A 82 2.34 23.95 -13.02
N LEU A 83 1.15 24.05 -12.41
CA LEU A 83 0.62 25.27 -11.82
C LEU A 83 0.81 25.35 -10.30
N ASN A 84 1.48 24.36 -9.69
CA ASN A 84 1.62 24.23 -8.24
C ASN A 84 0.28 24.30 -7.48
N LEU A 85 -0.79 23.76 -8.08
CA LEU A 85 -2.12 23.72 -7.46
C LEU A 85 -2.46 22.30 -6.97
N PRO A 86 -3.17 22.18 -5.84
CA PRO A 86 -3.59 20.87 -5.33
C PRO A 86 -4.56 20.20 -6.30
N CYS A 87 -4.21 19.01 -6.77
CA CYS A 87 -5.07 18.21 -7.63
C CYS A 87 -6.16 17.53 -6.79
N LYS A 88 -7.37 18.10 -6.75
CA LYS A 88 -8.50 17.58 -5.98
C LYS A 88 -9.42 16.67 -6.80
N VAL A 89 -9.98 15.67 -6.13
CA VAL A 89 -10.91 14.68 -6.68
C VAL A 89 -12.05 14.51 -5.68
N THR A 90 -13.27 14.88 -6.08
CA THR A 90 -14.49 14.60 -5.33
C THR A 90 -15.02 13.21 -5.68
N ASP A 91 -15.24 12.37 -4.66
CA ASP A 91 -15.96 11.12 -4.80
C ASP A 91 -17.46 11.41 -4.97
N ARG A 92 -18.07 10.75 -5.96
CA ARG A 92 -19.48 10.95 -6.30
C ARG A 92 -20.42 10.24 -5.34
N VAL A 93 -19.94 9.21 -4.64
CA VAL A 93 -20.77 8.44 -3.71
C VAL A 93 -20.85 9.16 -2.37
N THR A 94 -19.71 9.52 -1.79
CA THR A 94 -19.63 10.18 -0.48
C THR A 94 -19.79 11.70 -0.55
N GLY A 95 -19.50 12.33 -1.70
CA GLY A 95 -19.42 13.78 -1.84
C GLY A 95 -18.15 14.39 -1.23
N GLU A 96 -17.29 13.58 -0.64
CA GLU A 96 -16.06 14.04 -0.01
C GLU A 96 -14.99 14.37 -1.04
N THR A 97 -14.21 15.41 -0.77
CA THR A 97 -13.16 15.89 -1.67
C THR A 97 -11.79 15.61 -1.08
N PHE A 98 -11.00 14.84 -1.83
CA PHE A 98 -9.66 14.45 -1.43
C PHE A 98 -8.61 14.95 -2.41
N VAL A 99 -7.37 15.12 -1.94
CA VAL A 99 -6.24 15.35 -2.82
C VAL A 99 -5.90 14.04 -3.53
N ARG A 100 -5.67 14.09 -4.85
CA ARG A 100 -5.25 12.93 -5.64
C ARG A 100 -4.01 12.28 -5.02
N GLY A 101 -4.04 10.95 -4.95
CA GLY A 101 -2.96 10.16 -4.36
C GLY A 101 -2.84 10.27 -2.84
N ALA A 102 -3.72 11.01 -2.15
CA ALA A 102 -3.69 11.12 -0.69
C ALA A 102 -3.82 9.74 -0.02
N ALA A 103 -4.77 8.91 -0.48
CA ALA A 103 -4.94 7.56 0.05
C ALA A 103 -3.66 6.73 -0.07
N GLY A 104 -3.02 6.72 -1.24
CA GLY A 104 -1.76 5.99 -1.45
C GLY A 104 -0.63 6.49 -0.53
N ARG A 105 -0.48 7.81 -0.37
CA ARG A 105 0.51 8.39 0.55
C ARG A 105 0.20 8.05 2.01
N MET A 106 -1.06 8.12 2.41
CA MET A 106 -1.49 7.73 3.75
C MET A 106 -1.21 6.26 4.03
N CYS A 107 -1.47 5.36 3.07
CA CYS A 107 -1.12 3.94 3.21
C CYS A 107 0.39 3.75 3.41
N GLN A 108 1.23 4.37 2.58
CA GLN A 108 2.70 4.29 2.72
C GLN A 108 3.17 4.81 4.08
N GLU A 109 2.60 5.91 4.56
CA GLU A 109 2.94 6.48 5.86
C GLU A 109 2.48 5.58 7.01
N ILE A 110 1.28 5.02 6.92
CA ILE A 110 0.78 4.05 7.90
C ILE A 110 1.70 2.83 7.97
N ASP A 111 2.14 2.30 6.83
CA ASP A 111 3.05 1.14 6.78
C ASP A 111 4.42 1.47 7.39
N ARG A 112 4.96 2.65 7.08
CA ARG A 112 6.19 3.16 7.68
C ARG A 112 6.06 3.27 9.21
N LEU A 113 5.01 3.92 9.70
CA LEU A 113 4.77 4.12 11.13
C LEU A 113 4.53 2.79 11.86
N ARG A 114 3.89 1.82 11.20
CA ARG A 114 3.72 0.47 11.73
C ARG A 114 5.05 -0.26 11.86
N GLN A 115 5.91 -0.18 10.85
CA GLN A 115 7.25 -0.79 10.90
C GLN A 115 8.09 -0.17 12.02
N GLU A 116 8.06 1.15 12.16
CA GLU A 116 8.76 1.85 13.24
C GLU A 116 8.25 1.42 14.62
N ASN A 117 6.93 1.31 14.79
CA ASN A 117 6.33 0.81 16.02
C ASN A 117 6.80 -0.61 16.36
N VAL A 118 6.86 -1.51 15.37
CA VAL A 118 7.37 -2.87 15.56
C VAL A 118 8.83 -2.85 16.01
N ASN A 119 9.67 -2.06 15.35
CA ASN A 119 11.08 -1.94 15.69
C ASN A 119 11.28 -1.41 17.12
N GLN A 120 10.55 -0.36 17.50
CA GLN A 120 10.61 0.22 18.84
C GLN A 120 10.15 -0.78 19.91
N LYS A 121 9.04 -1.49 19.68
CA LYS A 121 8.57 -2.53 20.60
C LYS A 121 9.58 -3.66 20.76
N GLN A 122 10.25 -4.07 19.68
CA GLN A 122 11.31 -5.07 19.76
C GLN A 122 12.49 -4.59 20.59
N GLN A 123 12.88 -3.31 20.45
CA GLN A 123 13.93 -2.73 21.30
C GLN A 123 13.53 -2.74 22.76
N ILE A 124 12.28 -2.37 23.10
CA ILE A 124 11.77 -2.40 24.47
C ILE A 124 11.85 -3.82 25.04
N VAL A 125 11.38 -4.83 24.30
CA VAL A 125 11.44 -6.24 24.72
C VAL A 125 12.88 -6.68 24.94
N ASN A 126 13.78 -6.36 24.00
CA ASN A 126 15.20 -6.70 24.13
C ASN A 126 15.85 -6.05 25.36
N TRP A 127 15.50 -4.78 25.64
CA TRP A 127 15.99 -4.08 26.83
C TRP A 127 15.43 -4.68 28.13
N GLN A 128 14.13 -4.98 28.16
CA GLN A 128 13.50 -5.65 29.31
C GLN A 128 14.15 -7.01 29.60
N GLN A 129 14.42 -7.79 28.55
CA GLN A 129 15.10 -9.07 28.65
C GLN A 129 16.51 -8.93 29.27
N LYS A 130 17.30 -7.96 28.80
CA LYS A 130 18.62 -7.66 29.39
C LYS A 130 18.53 -7.26 30.86
N CYS A 131 17.54 -6.45 31.23
CA CYS A 131 17.33 -6.08 32.63
C CYS A 131 17.03 -7.30 33.49
N VAL A 132 16.20 -8.22 33.00
CA VAL A 132 15.89 -9.48 33.70
C VAL A 132 17.13 -10.36 33.83
N GLU A 133 17.93 -10.51 32.77
CA GLU A 133 19.19 -11.29 32.79
C GLU A 133 20.19 -10.73 33.80
N LEU A 134 20.34 -9.40 33.84
CA LEU A 134 21.19 -8.73 34.83
C LEU A 134 20.67 -8.94 36.25
N GLN A 135 19.36 -8.85 36.46
CA GLN A 135 18.75 -9.10 37.77
C GLN A 135 18.99 -10.53 38.25
N GLN A 136 18.78 -11.53 37.37
CA GLN A 136 19.07 -12.94 37.68
C GLN A 136 20.55 -13.17 38.01
N SER A 137 21.46 -12.50 37.30
CA SER A 137 22.89 -12.56 37.57
C SER A 137 23.24 -11.97 38.95
N LEU A 138 22.63 -10.83 39.31
CA LEU A 138 22.77 -10.22 40.63
C LEU A 138 22.24 -11.13 41.74
N ASP A 139 21.05 -11.73 41.56
CA ASP A 139 20.45 -12.64 42.53
C ASP A 139 21.31 -13.90 42.73
N SER A 140 21.92 -14.42 41.66
CA SER A 140 22.89 -15.52 41.74
C SER A 140 24.14 -15.16 42.56
N VAL A 141 24.73 -13.97 42.33
CA VAL A 141 25.87 -13.48 43.11
C VAL A 141 25.48 -13.28 44.57
N ARG A 142 24.31 -12.69 44.82
CA ARG A 142 23.76 -12.49 46.17
C ARG A 142 23.58 -13.82 46.90
N GLY A 143 23.05 -14.84 46.23
CA GLY A 143 22.90 -16.19 46.79
C GLY A 143 24.24 -16.82 47.18
N ARG A 144 25.29 -16.63 46.38
CA ARG A 144 26.66 -17.10 46.71
C ARG A 144 27.26 -16.39 47.92
N LEU A 145 26.98 -15.09 48.10
CA LEU A 145 27.47 -14.32 49.25
C LEU A 145 26.66 -14.58 50.53
N ALA A 146 25.43 -15.10 50.41
CA ALA A 146 24.52 -15.35 51.52
C ALA A 146 24.72 -16.73 52.19
N THR A 147 25.83 -17.44 51.93
CA THR A 147 26.15 -18.68 52.65
C THR A 147 26.25 -18.36 54.15
N PRO A 148 25.46 -19.01 55.02
CA PRO A 148 25.60 -18.84 56.45
C PRO A 148 27.00 -19.33 56.83
N TYR A 149 27.79 -18.43 57.41
CA TYR A 149 28.93 -18.83 58.24
C TYR A 149 28.33 -19.68 59.37
N SER A 150 28.40 -21.00 59.23
CA SER A 150 28.13 -21.91 60.33
C SER A 150 29.18 -21.64 61.40
N ASP A 151 28.79 -20.94 62.45
CA ASP A 151 29.51 -20.84 63.73
C ASP A 151 29.69 -22.26 64.28
N ASP A 152 30.79 -22.90 63.91
CA ASP A 152 31.29 -24.11 64.56
C ASP A 152 32.10 -23.69 65.80
N PHE A 153 31.44 -22.99 66.73
CA PHE A 153 31.96 -22.84 68.09
C PHE A 153 31.64 -24.11 68.86
N GLY A 154 32.55 -25.07 68.75
CA GLY A 154 32.57 -26.27 69.57
C GLY A 154 32.41 -25.90 71.05
N ILE A 155 31.31 -26.36 71.64
CA ILE A 155 31.13 -26.37 73.08
C ILE A 155 32.13 -27.38 73.63
N TYR A 156 33.27 -26.90 74.12
CA TYR A 156 34.15 -27.70 74.98
C TYR A 156 33.39 -27.98 76.27
N GLU A 157 32.90 -29.21 76.43
CA GLU A 157 32.49 -29.74 77.73
C GLU A 157 33.71 -29.70 78.66
N VAL A 158 33.74 -28.72 79.55
CA VAL A 158 34.60 -28.74 80.73
C VAL A 158 34.09 -29.83 81.65
N GLY A 159 34.71 -31.01 81.56
CA GLY A 159 34.55 -32.11 82.50
C GLY A 159 34.81 -31.63 83.92
N ALA A 160 33.75 -31.52 84.72
CA ALA A 160 33.84 -31.33 86.15
C ALA A 160 34.36 -32.63 86.77
N TYR A 161 35.66 -32.67 87.07
CA TYR A 161 36.16 -33.49 88.17
C TYR A 161 35.67 -32.84 89.46
N PHE A 162 34.79 -33.50 90.21
CA PHE A 162 34.79 -33.66 91.67
C PHE A 162 33.67 -34.61 92.09
#